data_AF-A0A6A0HH52-F1
#
_entry.id   AF-A0A6A0HH52-F1
#
_cell.length_a   1.000
_cell.length_b   1.000
_cell.length_c   1.000
_cell.angle_alpha   90.00
_cell.angle_beta   90.00
_cell.angle_gamma   90.00
#
_symmetry.space_group_name_H-M   'P 1'
#
loop_
_entity.id
_entity.type
_entity.pdbx_description
1 polymer ?
#
loop_
_entity_poly.entity_id
_entity_poly.type
_entity_poly.pdbx_seq_one_letter_code
_entity_poly.pdbx_strand_id
1 'polypeptide(L)'
;MRLVALSGAHLLVSAGSQVTSVHQGSPVFTSGHQCFPVFTSVHCSQVSWERRLVKCVNSMAAELGLPLARRRSEKERSAVADKWAELSTIDTGRSEPNQASLRTEGLPRSPGQPPQPKLRRVLSLYFQFSYLSLDSLKVGVLGELATCCHHLGLDENAPGELRPHLTLGAERLMLATQVVERNHGPLSRELLKHGCPVGLRGALWRQVLGVEIGPKQEEHFEHLRQLVLDHDLLVDRLVMKDVQLTASNDDEYFVFEDLLHQVLLCFSRDSAVLRHFDHSPASPALAAPQGASPTAYTLVAYPPAGVIPFHGFAMYGEP
;
A
#
# COMPACT_ATOMS: atom_id res chain seq x y z
N MET A 1 4.44 -21.77 -6.50
CA MET A 1 5.71 -21.01 -6.57
C MET A 1 6.89 -21.96 -6.64
N ARG A 2 7.31 -22.33 -7.86
CA ARG A 2 8.66 -22.83 -8.13
C ARG A 2 9.25 -21.86 -9.13
N LEU A 3 10.28 -21.14 -8.74
CA LEU A 3 11.17 -20.48 -9.68
C LEU A 3 12.59 -20.88 -9.31
N VAL A 4 13.20 -21.50 -10.31
CA VAL A 4 14.45 -22.21 -10.35
C VAL A 4 15.60 -21.26 -10.02
N ALA A 5 16.35 -21.59 -8.97
CA ALA A 5 17.65 -21.02 -8.70
C ALA A 5 18.67 -21.67 -9.67
N LEU A 6 19.17 -20.89 -10.63
CA LEU A 6 20.37 -21.25 -11.37
C LEU A 6 21.58 -20.96 -10.46
N SER A 7 22.05 -22.01 -9.81
CA SER A 7 23.30 -22.05 -9.05
C SER A 7 24.48 -22.15 -10.03
N GLY A 8 25.29 -21.10 -10.10
CA GLY A 8 26.60 -21.14 -10.75
C GLY A 8 27.63 -21.73 -9.79
N ALA A 9 28.16 -22.90 -10.15
CA ALA A 9 29.05 -23.71 -9.35
C ALA A 9 30.44 -23.07 -9.14
N HIS A 10 30.94 -23.21 -7.91
CA HIS A 10 32.35 -23.12 -7.57
C HIS A 10 33.14 -24.22 -8.29
N LEU A 11 34.21 -23.84 -9.00
CA LEU A 11 35.31 -24.73 -9.34
C LEU A 11 36.62 -23.98 -9.12
N LEU A 12 37.42 -24.53 -8.21
CA LEU A 12 38.70 -24.04 -7.74
C LEU A 12 39.75 -24.99 -8.32
N VAL A 13 40.50 -24.57 -9.34
CA VAL A 13 41.74 -25.23 -9.77
C VAL A 13 42.77 -24.18 -10.18
N SER A 14 43.98 -24.40 -9.69
CA SER A 14 45.21 -23.61 -9.74
C SER A 14 45.88 -23.54 -11.12
N ALA A 15 46.73 -22.50 -11.26
CA ALA A 15 47.99 -22.43 -12.00
C ALA A 15 48.04 -21.58 -13.30
N GLY A 16 48.91 -20.56 -13.25
CA GLY A 16 49.91 -20.35 -14.30
C GLY A 16 49.73 -19.19 -15.28
N SER A 17 50.62 -18.21 -15.14
CA SER A 17 51.20 -17.34 -16.19
C SER A 17 50.41 -16.17 -16.77
N GLN A 18 50.82 -14.99 -16.27
CA GLN A 18 51.20 -13.76 -16.99
C GLN A 18 50.97 -13.72 -18.52
N VAL A 19 50.14 -12.78 -18.97
CA VAL A 19 50.44 -11.90 -20.12
C VAL A 19 49.92 -10.49 -19.80
N THR A 20 50.75 -9.52 -20.16
CA THR A 20 50.83 -8.12 -19.75
C THR A 20 50.05 -7.16 -20.66
N SER A 21 49.57 -6.04 -20.07
CA SER A 21 49.53 -4.67 -20.65
C SER A 21 48.54 -4.41 -21.82
N VAL A 22 47.89 -3.27 -22.06
CA VAL A 22 47.97 -1.87 -21.61
C VAL A 22 46.55 -1.29 -21.82
N HIS A 23 45.96 -0.60 -20.83
CA HIS A 23 45.33 0.72 -21.02
C HIS A 23 44.77 1.24 -19.68
N GLN A 24 45.56 2.12 -19.09
CA GLN A 24 45.24 3.28 -18.26
C GLN A 24 43.88 3.32 -17.55
N GLY A 25 43.96 3.30 -16.23
CA GLY A 25 42.84 3.36 -15.32
C GLY A 25 42.16 4.72 -15.20
N SER A 26 40.92 4.64 -14.76
CA SER A 26 40.36 5.53 -13.74
C SER A 26 39.57 4.63 -12.79
N PRO A 27 39.74 4.74 -11.46
CA PRO A 27 39.18 3.80 -10.50
C PRO A 27 37.68 4.02 -10.39
N VAL A 28 36.89 3.01 -10.73
CA VAL A 28 35.47 2.95 -10.37
C VAL A 28 35.40 2.88 -8.85
N PHE A 29 34.89 3.97 -8.29
CA PHE A 29 34.77 4.22 -6.87
C PHE A 29 33.93 3.11 -6.20
N THR A 30 34.58 2.28 -5.39
CA THR A 30 33.95 1.42 -4.40
C THR A 30 33.35 2.30 -3.29
N SER A 31 32.09 2.69 -3.39
CA SER A 31 31.36 3.34 -2.29
C SER A 31 30.47 2.35 -1.53
N GLY A 32 31.08 1.32 -0.95
CA GLY A 32 30.40 0.46 0.04
C GLY A 32 30.15 1.19 1.37
N HIS A 33 30.84 2.30 1.61
CA HIS A 33 30.83 3.03 2.89
C HIS A 33 29.72 4.10 3.00
N GLN A 34 29.07 4.51 1.90
CA GLN A 34 27.98 5.50 1.96
C GLN A 34 26.57 4.86 2.03
N CYS A 35 26.41 3.60 1.63
CA CYS A 35 25.10 2.92 1.73
C CYS A 35 24.76 2.51 3.17
N PHE A 36 25.75 2.04 3.94
CA PHE A 36 25.59 1.64 5.35
C PHE A 36 24.97 2.71 6.28
N PRO A 37 25.41 3.98 6.26
CA PRO A 37 24.81 5.02 7.10
C PRO A 37 23.37 5.38 6.69
N VAL A 38 23.02 5.20 5.41
CA VAL A 38 21.67 5.50 4.89
C VAL A 38 20.67 4.44 5.32
N PHE A 39 20.98 3.15 5.13
CA PHE A 39 20.10 2.06 5.57
C PHE A 39 19.87 2.07 7.08
N THR A 40 20.92 2.35 7.86
CA THR A 40 20.79 2.46 9.32
C THR A 40 19.95 3.68 9.74
N SER A 41 20.08 4.84 9.07
CA SER A 41 19.27 6.02 9.37
C SER A 41 17.79 5.85 9.01
N VAL A 42 17.48 5.18 7.90
CA VAL A 42 16.11 4.88 7.48
C VAL A 42 15.46 3.90 8.47
N HIS A 43 16.17 2.82 8.80
CA HIS A 43 15.71 1.85 9.78
C HIS A 43 15.46 2.48 11.17
N CYS A 44 16.38 3.32 11.67
CA CYS A 44 16.19 4.03 12.94
C CYS A 44 15.00 4.99 12.90
N SER A 45 14.78 5.68 11.77
CA SER A 45 13.62 6.56 11.58
C SER A 45 12.32 5.77 11.58
N GLN A 46 12.30 4.62 10.91
CA GLN A 46 11.14 3.72 10.86
C GLN A 46 10.78 3.20 12.26
N VAL A 47 11.74 2.63 13.00
CA VAL A 47 11.51 2.14 14.37
C VAL A 47 11.05 3.27 15.30
N SER A 48 11.60 4.48 15.14
CA SER A 48 11.18 5.65 15.91
C SER A 48 9.73 6.05 15.59
N TRP A 49 9.34 6.01 14.32
CA TRP A 49 7.97 6.29 13.87
C TRP A 49 6.98 5.23 14.37
N GLU A 50 7.29 3.95 14.24
CA GLU A 50 6.46 2.84 14.75
C GLU A 50 6.21 2.99 16.26
N ARG A 51 7.27 3.29 17.04
CA ARG A 51 7.14 3.54 18.49
C ARG A 51 6.26 4.75 18.81
N ARG A 52 6.30 5.80 17.98
CA ARG A 52 5.44 6.98 18.16
C ARG A 52 3.98 6.64 17.91
N LEU A 53 3.67 5.90 16.84
CA LEU A 53 2.30 5.47 16.55
C LEU A 53 1.68 4.70 17.72
N VAL A 54 2.38 3.70 18.24
CA VAL A 54 1.91 2.90 19.38
C VAL A 54 1.70 3.80 20.62
N LYS A 55 2.60 4.74 20.89
CA LYS A 55 2.43 5.70 22.00
C LYS A 55 1.22 6.62 21.79
N CYS A 56 1.02 7.14 20.60
CA CYS A 56 -0.12 8.01 20.27
C CYS A 56 -1.45 7.30 20.48
N VAL A 57 -1.58 6.06 20.02
CA VAL A 57 -2.80 5.26 20.19
C VAL A 57 -3.07 4.97 21.66
N ASN A 58 -2.03 4.63 22.45
CA ASN A 58 -2.18 4.42 23.89
C ASN A 58 -2.53 5.72 24.64
N SER A 59 -1.96 6.85 24.24
CA SER A 59 -2.32 8.17 24.79
C SER A 59 -3.78 8.50 24.51
N MET A 60 -4.24 8.27 23.26
CA MET A 60 -5.63 8.50 22.88
C MET A 60 -6.60 7.60 23.65
N ALA A 61 -6.24 6.33 23.86
CA ALA A 61 -7.03 5.41 24.68
C ALA A 61 -7.19 5.96 26.12
N ALA A 62 -6.10 6.44 26.73
CA ALA A 62 -6.12 7.02 28.06
C ALA A 62 -6.90 8.35 28.13
N GLU A 63 -6.72 9.24 27.15
CA GLU A 63 -7.39 10.55 27.07
C GLU A 63 -8.90 10.42 26.90
N LEU A 64 -9.36 9.48 26.06
CA LEU A 64 -10.78 9.24 25.83
C LEU A 64 -11.42 8.32 26.88
N GLY A 65 -10.62 7.72 27.77
CA GLY A 65 -11.08 6.71 28.72
C GLY A 65 -11.65 5.45 28.05
N LEU A 66 -11.14 5.11 26.85
CA LEU A 66 -11.62 3.99 26.05
C LEU A 66 -10.58 2.86 26.04
N PRO A 67 -11.01 1.59 26.09
CA PRO A 67 -10.12 0.46 25.86
C PRO A 67 -9.67 0.43 24.39
N LEU A 68 -8.48 -0.15 24.13
CA LEU A 68 -7.99 -0.38 22.76
C LEU A 68 -8.94 -1.30 21.98
N ALA A 69 -9.43 -2.35 22.63
CA ALA A 69 -10.39 -3.27 22.06
C ALA A 69 -11.43 -3.64 23.12
N ARG A 70 -12.71 -3.68 22.73
CA ARG A 70 -13.78 -4.27 23.55
C ARG A 70 -14.74 -5.07 22.67
N ARG A 71 -15.42 -6.03 23.28
CA ARG A 71 -16.55 -6.70 22.64
C ARG A 71 -17.75 -5.75 22.63
N ARG A 72 -18.44 -5.63 21.49
CA ARG A 72 -19.69 -4.87 21.38
C ARG A 72 -20.81 -5.59 22.13
N SER A 73 -21.73 -4.80 22.67
CA SER A 73 -23.01 -5.32 23.16
C SER A 73 -23.91 -5.76 21.99
N GLU A 74 -24.90 -6.61 22.24
CA GLU A 74 -25.81 -7.09 21.19
C GLU A 74 -26.57 -5.94 20.50
N LYS A 75 -26.87 -4.87 21.25
CA LYS A 75 -27.50 -3.66 20.71
C LYS A 75 -26.58 -2.89 19.76
N GLU A 76 -25.30 -2.75 20.11
CA GLU A 76 -24.33 -2.08 19.23
C GLU A 76 -24.04 -2.93 17.99
N ARG A 77 -23.91 -4.25 18.18
CA ARG A 77 -23.68 -5.22 17.11
C ARG A 77 -24.80 -5.19 16.06
N SER A 78 -26.06 -5.25 16.51
CA SER A 78 -27.22 -5.14 15.61
C SER A 78 -27.26 -3.79 14.89
N ALA A 79 -27.00 -2.68 15.59
CA ALA A 79 -26.98 -1.36 14.96
C ALA A 79 -25.92 -1.22 13.84
N VAL A 80 -24.72 -1.79 14.03
CA VAL A 80 -23.69 -1.81 12.99
C VAL A 80 -24.06 -2.77 11.85
N ALA A 81 -24.68 -3.91 12.16
CA ALA A 81 -25.12 -4.87 11.15
C ALA A 81 -26.21 -4.30 10.23
N ASP A 82 -27.20 -3.61 10.81
CA ASP A 82 -28.30 -2.97 10.09
C ASP A 82 -27.79 -1.86 9.16
N LYS A 83 -26.72 -1.17 9.56
CA LYS A 83 -26.10 -0.07 8.82
C LYS A 83 -24.82 -0.47 8.07
N TRP A 84 -24.58 -1.77 7.87
CA TRP A 84 -23.31 -2.23 7.27
C TRP A 84 -23.06 -1.64 5.87
N ALA A 85 -24.11 -1.37 5.10
CA ALA A 85 -24.01 -0.77 3.78
C ALA A 85 -23.84 0.77 3.81
N GLU A 86 -24.10 1.41 4.95
CA GLU A 86 -24.16 2.87 5.14
C GLU A 86 -23.42 3.25 6.44
N LEU A 87 -22.19 2.75 6.59
CA LEU A 87 -21.33 2.97 7.76
C LEU A 87 -20.98 4.45 7.96
N SER A 88 -20.96 5.24 6.89
CA SER A 88 -20.81 6.70 6.87
C SER A 88 -21.85 7.42 7.76
N THR A 89 -23.04 6.84 7.88
CA THR A 89 -24.15 7.39 8.70
C THR A 89 -24.08 7.02 10.17
N ILE A 90 -23.14 6.14 10.55
CA ILE A 90 -22.95 5.78 11.95
C ILE A 90 -22.20 6.95 12.59
N ASP A 91 -22.92 7.73 13.41
CA ASP A 91 -22.31 8.71 14.30
C ASP A 91 -21.34 8.00 15.26
N THR A 92 -20.08 7.86 14.86
CA THR A 92 -18.98 7.64 15.80
C THR A 92 -18.87 8.91 16.61
N GLY A 93 -19.63 8.95 17.72
CA GLY A 93 -19.88 10.10 18.58
C GLY A 93 -18.91 11.25 18.43
N ARG A 94 -19.47 12.42 18.14
CA ARG A 94 -18.88 13.77 18.13
C ARG A 94 -18.24 14.13 19.48
N SER A 95 -17.23 13.37 19.88
CA SER A 95 -16.27 13.70 20.92
C SER A 95 -14.98 13.85 20.15
N GLU A 96 -14.63 15.08 19.80
CA GLU A 96 -13.34 15.36 19.16
C GLU A 96 -12.22 14.89 20.10
N PRO A 97 -11.44 13.84 19.77
CA PRO A 97 -10.12 13.71 20.33
C PRO A 97 -9.37 14.93 19.79
N ASN A 98 -8.94 15.81 20.68
CA ASN A 98 -8.18 17.00 20.35
C ASN A 98 -7.14 16.69 19.26
N GLN A 99 -7.40 17.14 18.03
CA GLN A 99 -6.57 16.89 16.84
C GLN A 99 -5.13 17.45 16.96
N ALA A 100 -4.83 18.16 18.04
CA ALA A 100 -3.50 18.70 18.31
C ALA A 100 -2.45 17.59 18.59
N SER A 101 -2.85 16.42 19.10
CA SER A 101 -1.90 15.35 19.46
C SER A 101 -1.58 14.37 18.31
N LEU A 102 -2.39 14.35 17.24
CA LEU A 102 -2.16 13.50 16.04
C LEU A 102 -1.65 14.25 14.81
N ARG A 103 -1.60 15.59 14.83
CA ARG A 103 -0.80 16.37 13.86
C ARG A 103 0.68 16.13 14.15
N THR A 104 1.16 14.97 13.74
CA THR A 104 2.59 14.65 13.72
C THR A 104 3.19 15.43 12.56
N GLU A 105 3.58 16.68 12.82
CA GLU A 105 4.48 17.43 11.95
C GLU A 105 5.74 16.58 11.74
N GLY A 106 5.81 15.86 10.61
CA GLY A 106 6.93 14.97 10.30
C GLY A 106 6.58 13.62 9.65
N LEU A 107 5.31 13.32 9.32
CA LEU A 107 5.01 12.17 8.46
C LEU A 107 5.58 12.40 7.03
N PRO A 108 6.06 11.36 6.32
CA PRO A 108 6.22 11.43 4.88
C PRO A 108 4.84 11.71 4.27
N ARG A 109 4.69 12.89 3.70
CA ARG A 109 3.46 13.30 3.00
C ARG A 109 3.22 12.38 1.82
N SER A 110 1.95 12.11 1.54
CA SER A 110 1.54 11.51 0.27
C SER A 110 2.16 12.27 -0.91
N PRO A 111 2.53 11.59 -2.01
CA PRO A 111 3.25 12.20 -3.13
C PRO A 111 2.49 13.29 -3.91
N GLY A 112 1.28 13.69 -3.47
CA GLY A 112 0.40 14.63 -4.18
C GLY A 112 0.29 16.05 -3.61
N GLN A 113 0.84 16.37 -2.43
CA GLN A 113 0.71 17.71 -1.86
C GLN A 113 1.85 18.67 -2.27
N PRO A 114 1.55 19.87 -2.80
CA PRO A 114 2.57 20.89 -3.05
C PRO A 114 3.22 21.34 -1.72
N PRO A 115 4.56 21.47 -1.66
CA PRO A 115 5.24 21.81 -0.42
C PRO A 115 4.92 23.23 0.03
N GLN A 116 4.23 23.38 1.16
CA GLN A 116 4.10 24.67 1.86
C GLN A 116 5.45 25.10 2.47
N PRO A 117 5.84 26.39 2.38
CA PRO A 117 7.16 26.88 2.73
C PRO A 117 7.27 27.26 4.21
N LYS A 118 7.17 26.29 5.12
CA LYS A 118 7.59 26.51 6.54
C LYS A 118 8.41 25.32 7.02
N LEU A 119 9.69 25.38 6.67
CA LEU A 119 10.73 24.40 6.98
C LEU A 119 11.13 24.52 8.47
N ARG A 120 10.56 23.69 9.35
CA ARG A 120 11.18 23.41 10.65
C ARG A 120 12.31 22.41 10.42
N ARG A 121 13.55 22.89 10.58
CA ARG A 121 14.81 22.14 10.48
C ARG A 121 14.83 20.97 11.47
N VAL A 122 14.44 19.78 11.02
CA VAL A 122 14.83 18.51 11.64
C VAL A 122 15.19 17.55 10.51
N LEU A 123 16.48 17.24 10.39
CA LEU A 123 17.09 16.25 9.48
C LEU A 123 17.05 16.61 7.97
N SER A 124 18.02 17.41 7.51
CA SER A 124 18.36 17.51 6.09
C SER A 124 19.08 16.24 5.62
N LEU A 125 18.32 15.18 5.34
CA LEU A 125 18.76 14.11 4.44
C LEU A 125 18.58 14.61 3.00
N TYR A 126 19.65 15.10 2.39
CA TYR A 126 19.67 15.37 0.96
C TYR A 126 19.79 14.05 0.21
N PHE A 127 18.65 13.49 -0.22
CA PHE A 127 18.64 12.39 -1.17
C PHE A 127 18.93 12.95 -2.56
N GLN A 128 20.16 12.79 -3.02
CA GLN A 128 20.49 13.05 -4.42
C GLN A 128 20.12 11.81 -5.22
N PHE A 129 18.83 11.70 -5.57
CA PHE A 129 18.40 10.69 -6.53
C PHE A 129 19.10 10.97 -7.85
N SER A 130 19.90 10.02 -8.34
CA SER A 130 20.38 10.03 -9.72
C SER A 130 19.18 9.82 -10.62
N TYR A 131 18.62 10.91 -11.16
CA TYR A 131 17.55 10.82 -12.14
C TYR A 131 18.16 10.71 -13.54
N LEU A 132 17.60 9.83 -14.36
CA LEU A 132 17.90 9.81 -15.79
C LEU A 132 17.38 11.11 -16.42
N SER A 133 18.11 11.64 -17.41
CA SER A 133 17.59 12.75 -18.20
C SER A 133 16.29 12.35 -18.90
N LEU A 134 15.42 13.32 -19.16
CA LEU A 134 14.09 13.08 -19.74
C LEU A 134 14.19 12.35 -21.10
N ASP A 135 15.21 12.67 -21.90
CA ASP A 135 15.50 11.99 -23.17
C ASP A 135 16.01 10.55 -22.96
N SER A 136 16.85 10.32 -21.94
CA SER A 136 17.29 8.97 -21.58
C SER A 136 16.15 8.11 -21.04
N LEU A 137 15.17 8.73 -20.34
CA LEU A 137 13.97 8.06 -19.85
C LEU A 137 13.05 7.67 -21.01
N LYS A 138 12.82 8.59 -21.96
CA LYS A 138 11.99 8.38 -23.16
C LYS A 138 12.54 7.29 -24.08
N VAL A 139 13.85 7.29 -24.33
CA VAL A 139 14.48 6.38 -25.30
C VAL A 139 14.94 5.06 -24.66
N GLY A 140 15.41 5.11 -23.41
CA GLY A 140 16.07 3.96 -22.77
C GLY A 140 15.19 3.15 -21.82
N VAL A 141 14.12 3.71 -21.25
CA VAL A 141 13.36 3.08 -20.15
C VAL A 141 11.85 3.03 -20.40
N LEU A 142 11.26 4.07 -21.01
CA LEU A 142 9.82 4.24 -21.25
C LEU A 142 9.49 4.40 -22.74
N GLY A 143 10.13 3.59 -23.59
CA GLY A 143 9.84 3.60 -25.03
C GLY A 143 8.37 3.32 -25.39
N GLU A 144 7.65 2.64 -24.49
CA GLU A 144 6.21 2.33 -24.59
C GLU A 144 5.30 3.57 -24.44
N LEU A 145 5.82 4.65 -23.85
CA LEU A 145 5.17 5.96 -23.75
C LEU A 145 5.59 6.91 -24.89
N ALA A 146 6.33 6.42 -25.89
CA ALA A 146 6.70 7.23 -27.03
C ALA A 146 5.44 7.71 -27.77
N THR A 147 5.52 8.91 -28.36
CA THR A 147 4.41 9.54 -29.10
C THR A 147 3.95 8.75 -30.34
N CYS A 148 4.68 7.70 -30.72
CA CYS A 148 4.32 6.80 -31.81
C CYS A 148 3.49 5.58 -31.35
N CYS A 149 3.25 5.42 -30.05
CA CYS A 149 2.36 4.40 -29.51
C CYS A 149 0.96 4.98 -29.31
N HIS A 150 -0.08 4.23 -29.66
CA HIS A 150 -1.46 4.64 -29.38
C HIS A 150 -1.91 4.19 -27.99
N HIS A 151 -2.65 5.07 -27.31
CA HIS A 151 -3.03 4.87 -25.90
C HIS A 151 -4.54 5.01 -25.72
N LEU A 152 -5.14 4.10 -24.94
CA LEU A 152 -6.54 4.23 -24.52
C LEU A 152 -6.72 5.47 -23.63
N GLY A 153 -7.83 6.18 -23.82
CA GLY A 153 -8.10 7.50 -23.23
C GLY A 153 -7.60 8.69 -24.06
N LEU A 154 -6.66 8.49 -25.01
CA LEU A 154 -6.16 9.55 -25.91
C LEU A 154 -6.59 9.31 -27.36
N ASP A 155 -6.39 8.09 -27.86
CA ASP A 155 -6.54 7.72 -29.26
C ASP A 155 -7.73 6.78 -29.51
N GLU A 156 -8.72 6.75 -28.62
CA GLU A 156 -9.78 5.72 -28.65
C GLU A 156 -10.56 5.65 -29.97
N ASN A 157 -10.73 6.80 -30.61
CA ASN A 157 -11.44 6.95 -31.88
C ASN A 157 -10.52 6.79 -33.11
N ALA A 158 -9.22 6.63 -32.92
CA ALA A 158 -8.29 6.36 -34.01
C ALA A 158 -8.58 4.97 -34.62
N PRO A 159 -8.20 4.73 -35.89
CA PRO A 159 -8.24 3.39 -36.46
C PRO A 159 -7.39 2.40 -35.65
N GLY A 160 -7.89 1.17 -35.50
CA GLY A 160 -7.18 0.12 -34.79
C GLY A 160 -5.85 -0.27 -35.45
N GLU A 161 -4.87 -0.67 -34.64
CA GLU A 161 -3.51 -1.03 -35.08
C GLU A 161 -3.49 -2.33 -35.89
N LEU A 162 -4.21 -3.35 -35.43
CA LEU A 162 -4.30 -4.65 -36.12
C LEU A 162 -5.53 -4.72 -37.04
N ARG A 163 -6.58 -3.96 -36.71
CA ARG A 163 -7.86 -3.94 -37.41
C ARG A 163 -8.27 -2.50 -37.74
N PRO A 164 -7.76 -1.93 -38.83
CA PRO A 164 -8.04 -0.53 -39.21
C PRO A 164 -9.52 -0.23 -39.51
N HIS A 165 -10.36 -1.26 -39.68
CA HIS A 165 -11.81 -1.14 -39.85
C HIS A 165 -12.57 -0.95 -38.53
N LEU A 166 -11.90 -1.13 -37.39
CA LEU A 166 -12.42 -0.87 -36.05
C LEU A 166 -11.75 0.38 -35.47
N THR A 167 -12.35 0.96 -34.44
CA THR A 167 -11.67 1.93 -33.60
C THR A 167 -10.68 1.22 -32.68
N LEU A 168 -9.62 1.90 -32.28
CA LEU A 168 -8.64 1.40 -31.32
C LEU A 168 -9.32 0.98 -30.01
N GLY A 169 -10.29 1.76 -29.53
CA GLY A 169 -11.08 1.41 -28.34
C GLY A 169 -11.79 0.06 -28.48
N ALA A 170 -12.46 -0.18 -29.61
CA ALA A 170 -13.16 -1.44 -29.86
C ALA A 170 -12.19 -2.62 -30.02
N GLU A 171 -11.08 -2.43 -30.75
CA GLU A 171 -10.05 -3.45 -30.90
C GLU A 171 -9.45 -3.84 -29.56
N ARG A 172 -9.06 -2.87 -28.73
CA ARG A 172 -8.47 -3.11 -27.41
C ARG A 172 -9.46 -3.75 -26.45
N LEU A 173 -10.75 -3.42 -26.52
CA LEU A 173 -11.79 -4.09 -25.73
C LEU A 173 -11.90 -5.58 -26.10
N MET A 174 -11.89 -5.91 -27.40
CA MET A 174 -11.90 -7.30 -27.86
C MET A 174 -10.67 -8.07 -27.36
N LEU A 175 -9.48 -7.48 -27.50
CA LEU A 175 -8.23 -8.08 -27.03
C LEU A 175 -8.25 -8.28 -25.52
N ALA A 176 -8.65 -7.27 -24.75
CA ALA A 176 -8.71 -7.33 -23.30
C ALA A 176 -9.66 -8.42 -22.81
N THR A 177 -10.79 -8.60 -23.48
CA THR A 177 -11.75 -9.68 -23.15
C THR A 177 -11.08 -11.06 -23.29
N GLN A 178 -10.34 -11.29 -24.38
CA GLN A 178 -9.59 -12.54 -24.57
C GLN A 178 -8.46 -12.72 -23.54
N VAL A 179 -7.80 -11.64 -23.15
CA VAL A 179 -6.75 -11.67 -22.10
C VAL A 179 -7.36 -12.06 -20.75
N VAL A 180 -8.53 -11.48 -20.42
CA VAL A 180 -9.26 -11.82 -19.20
C VAL A 180 -9.65 -13.29 -19.18
N GLU A 181 -10.19 -13.84 -20.29
CA GLU A 181 -10.54 -15.26 -20.40
C GLU A 181 -9.33 -16.20 -20.22
N ARG A 182 -8.15 -15.80 -20.70
CA ARG A 182 -6.91 -16.60 -20.58
C ARG A 182 -6.34 -16.64 -19.16
N ASN A 183 -6.75 -15.74 -18.28
CA ASN A 183 -6.31 -15.66 -16.89
C ASN A 183 -4.78 -15.68 -16.70
N HIS A 184 -4.06 -14.87 -17.48
CA HIS A 184 -2.59 -14.89 -17.53
C HIS A 184 -1.97 -13.54 -17.17
N GLY A 185 -1.48 -13.41 -15.92
CA GLY A 185 -0.97 -12.15 -15.35
C GLY A 185 0.06 -11.41 -16.22
N PRO A 186 1.11 -12.06 -16.78
CA PRO A 186 2.06 -11.37 -17.66
C PRO A 186 1.42 -10.76 -18.91
N LEU A 187 0.36 -11.40 -19.45
CA LEU A 187 -0.34 -10.90 -20.63
C LEU A 187 -1.21 -9.69 -20.26
N SER A 188 -1.86 -9.73 -19.09
CA SER A 188 -2.62 -8.60 -18.54
C SER A 188 -1.72 -7.40 -18.28
N ARG A 189 -0.50 -7.62 -17.77
CA ARG A 189 0.52 -6.56 -17.61
C ARG A 189 0.91 -5.92 -18.93
N GLU A 190 1.13 -6.73 -19.96
CA GLU A 190 1.51 -6.22 -21.28
C GLU A 190 0.40 -5.37 -21.90
N LEU A 191 -0.85 -5.83 -21.80
CA LEU A 191 -2.01 -5.09 -22.27
C LEU A 191 -2.15 -3.73 -21.58
N LEU A 192 -1.99 -3.68 -20.25
CA LEU A 192 -2.22 -2.48 -19.44
C LEU A 192 -1.19 -1.36 -19.65
N LYS A 193 -0.05 -1.64 -20.29
CA LYS A 193 0.96 -0.62 -20.64
C LYS A 193 0.42 0.47 -21.56
N HIS A 194 -0.58 0.13 -22.39
CA HIS A 194 -1.21 1.04 -23.35
C HIS A 194 -2.61 1.49 -22.93
N GLY A 195 -2.90 1.35 -21.62
CA GLY A 195 -4.17 1.70 -21.01
C GLY A 195 -5.10 0.50 -20.81
N CYS A 196 -6.20 0.74 -20.09
CA CYS A 196 -7.17 -0.27 -19.70
C CYS A 196 -8.54 0.07 -20.27
N PRO A 197 -9.21 -0.86 -21.00
CA PRO A 197 -10.59 -0.65 -21.41
C PRO A 197 -11.52 -0.46 -20.20
N VAL A 198 -12.55 0.37 -20.41
CA VAL A 198 -13.57 0.67 -19.38
C VAL A 198 -14.26 -0.63 -18.95
N GLY A 199 -14.47 -0.78 -17.65
CA GLY A 199 -15.18 -1.94 -17.06
C GLY A 199 -14.34 -3.21 -16.87
N LEU A 200 -13.14 -3.32 -17.47
CA LEU A 200 -12.27 -4.49 -17.33
C LEU A 200 -11.13 -4.32 -16.32
N ARG A 201 -10.97 -3.12 -15.75
CA ARG A 201 -9.89 -2.78 -14.81
C ARG A 201 -9.80 -3.75 -13.64
N GLY A 202 -10.91 -4.00 -12.94
CA GLY A 202 -10.92 -4.93 -11.80
C GLY A 202 -10.49 -6.34 -12.17
N ALA A 203 -10.97 -6.87 -13.30
CA ALA A 203 -10.63 -8.20 -13.76
C ALA A 203 -9.15 -8.33 -14.15
N LEU A 204 -8.60 -7.32 -14.83
CA LEU A 204 -7.20 -7.30 -15.26
C LEU A 204 -6.24 -7.10 -14.07
N TRP A 205 -6.52 -6.16 -13.16
CA TRP A 205 -5.69 -5.94 -11.97
C TRP A 205 -5.66 -7.15 -11.05
N ARG A 206 -6.79 -7.84 -10.89
CA ARG A 206 -6.84 -9.13 -10.18
C ARG A 206 -5.85 -10.14 -10.77
N GLN A 207 -5.74 -10.24 -12.09
CA GLN A 207 -4.78 -11.13 -12.77
C GLN A 207 -3.33 -10.67 -12.61
N VAL A 208 -3.08 -9.36 -12.68
CA VAL A 208 -1.75 -8.77 -12.48
C VAL A 208 -1.24 -9.03 -11.07
N LEU A 209 -2.11 -8.87 -10.07
CA LEU A 209 -1.79 -9.09 -8.66
C LEU A 209 -1.78 -10.58 -8.28
N GLY A 210 -2.26 -11.46 -9.17
CA GLY A 210 -2.36 -12.89 -8.91
C GLY A 210 -3.35 -13.23 -7.80
N VAL A 211 -4.41 -12.42 -7.67
CA VAL A 211 -5.44 -12.60 -6.64
C VAL A 211 -6.54 -13.50 -7.19
N GLU A 212 -6.82 -14.60 -6.50
CA GLU A 212 -7.95 -15.47 -6.81
C GLU A 212 -9.09 -15.21 -5.83
N ILE A 213 -10.27 -14.93 -6.36
CA ILE A 213 -11.50 -14.78 -5.59
C ILE A 213 -12.24 -16.11 -5.73
N GLY A 214 -12.31 -16.86 -4.64
CA GLY A 214 -13.04 -18.11 -4.55
C GLY A 214 -13.82 -18.20 -3.25
N PRO A 215 -14.52 -19.32 -3.00
CA PRO A 215 -15.40 -19.47 -1.85
C PRO A 215 -14.66 -19.34 -0.51
N LYS A 216 -13.37 -19.73 -0.46
CA LYS A 216 -12.54 -19.58 0.74
C LYS A 216 -12.27 -18.13 1.08
N GLN A 217 -12.02 -17.28 0.07
CA GLN A 217 -11.78 -15.86 0.26
C GLN A 217 -13.07 -15.12 0.65
N GLU A 218 -14.20 -15.52 0.08
CA GLU A 218 -15.52 -14.99 0.44
C GLU A 218 -15.88 -15.34 1.90
N GLU A 219 -15.69 -16.60 2.31
CA GLU A 219 -15.88 -17.04 3.69
C GLU A 219 -14.94 -16.31 4.66
N HIS A 220 -13.68 -16.11 4.25
CA HIS A 220 -12.72 -15.37 5.05
C HIS A 220 -13.13 -13.91 5.23
N PHE A 221 -13.58 -13.24 4.16
CA PHE A 221 -14.07 -11.88 4.24
C PHE A 221 -15.32 -11.77 5.14
N GLU A 222 -16.27 -12.70 5.02
CA GLU A 222 -17.44 -12.71 5.89
C GLU A 222 -17.05 -12.95 7.36
N HIS A 223 -16.04 -13.80 7.62
CA HIS A 223 -15.49 -13.95 8.96
C HIS A 223 -14.89 -12.64 9.51
N LEU A 224 -14.11 -11.92 8.69
CA LEU A 224 -13.56 -10.60 9.07
C LEU A 224 -14.68 -9.60 9.35
N ARG A 225 -15.74 -9.59 8.53
CA ARG A 225 -16.94 -8.78 8.77
C ARG A 225 -17.58 -9.12 10.11
N GLN A 226 -17.76 -10.40 10.45
CA GLN A 226 -18.29 -10.78 11.76
C GLN A 226 -17.39 -10.27 12.92
N LEU A 227 -16.07 -10.32 12.77
CA LEU A 227 -15.15 -9.72 13.75
C LEU A 227 -15.32 -8.19 13.85
N VAL A 228 -15.57 -7.51 12.73
CA VAL A 228 -15.91 -6.08 12.72
C VAL A 228 -17.23 -5.82 13.44
N LEU A 229 -18.24 -6.68 13.34
CA LEU A 229 -19.50 -6.52 14.09
C LEU A 229 -19.30 -6.77 15.59
N ASP A 230 -18.54 -7.80 15.95
CA ASP A 230 -18.37 -8.26 17.32
C ASP A 230 -17.42 -7.38 18.16
N HIS A 231 -16.42 -6.74 17.54
CA HIS A 231 -15.33 -6.06 18.26
C HIS A 231 -15.16 -4.59 17.86
N ASP A 232 -15.28 -3.73 18.86
CA ASP A 232 -15.02 -2.29 18.77
C ASP A 232 -13.55 -2.02 19.07
N LEU A 233 -12.82 -1.56 18.06
CA LEU A 233 -11.40 -1.22 18.18
C LEU A 233 -11.24 0.30 18.15
N LEU A 234 -10.29 0.85 18.92
CA LEU A 234 -9.99 2.27 18.88
C LEU A 234 -9.54 2.72 17.47
N VAL A 235 -8.86 1.83 16.73
CA VAL A 235 -8.45 2.11 15.34
C VAL A 235 -9.62 2.29 14.38
N ASP A 236 -10.83 1.81 14.71
CA ASP A 236 -12.02 2.02 13.88
C ASP A 236 -12.28 3.52 13.75
N ARG A 237 -12.20 4.24 14.86
CA ARG A 237 -12.40 5.70 14.88
C ARG A 237 -11.33 6.44 14.09
N LEU A 238 -10.12 5.90 14.01
CA LEU A 238 -9.06 6.46 13.18
C LEU A 238 -9.36 6.24 11.70
N VAL A 239 -9.77 5.02 11.33
CA VAL A 239 -10.19 4.69 9.95
C VAL A 239 -11.38 5.56 9.52
N MET A 240 -12.44 5.61 10.34
CA MET A 240 -13.65 6.38 10.01
C MET A 240 -13.31 7.85 9.76
N LYS A 241 -12.47 8.45 10.61
CA LYS A 241 -12.05 9.84 10.46
C LYS A 241 -11.12 10.08 9.29
N ASP A 242 -10.23 9.14 8.99
CA ASP A 242 -9.30 9.31 7.88
C ASP A 242 -10.06 9.32 6.56
N VAL A 243 -10.99 8.37 6.35
CA VAL A 243 -11.87 8.34 5.17
C VAL A 243 -12.69 9.63 5.06
N GLN A 244 -13.27 10.11 6.17
CA GLN A 244 -14.02 11.38 6.17
C GLN A 244 -13.16 12.60 5.81
N LEU A 245 -11.88 12.58 6.13
CA LEU A 245 -10.97 13.69 5.84
C LEU A 245 -10.40 13.63 4.43
N THR A 246 -10.26 12.43 3.86
CA THR A 246 -9.67 12.22 2.53
C THR A 246 -10.73 11.98 1.46
N ALA A 247 -11.40 10.82 1.50
CA ALA A 247 -12.31 10.36 0.45
C ALA A 247 -13.62 11.15 0.41
N SER A 248 -14.22 11.44 1.57
CA SER A 248 -15.54 12.09 1.64
C SER A 248 -15.52 13.55 1.22
N ASN A 249 -14.36 14.21 1.30
CA ASN A 249 -14.19 15.60 0.88
C ASN A 249 -13.75 15.73 -0.58
N ASP A 250 -13.63 14.62 -1.30
CA ASP A 250 -13.21 14.57 -2.69
C ASP A 250 -14.40 14.26 -3.61
N ASP A 251 -14.59 15.10 -4.62
CA ASP A 251 -15.72 15.00 -5.56
C ASP A 251 -15.71 13.71 -6.38
N GLU A 252 -14.55 13.06 -6.54
CA GLU A 252 -14.41 11.81 -7.29
C GLU A 252 -14.61 10.57 -6.40
N TYR A 253 -14.26 10.66 -5.11
CA TYR A 253 -14.18 9.50 -4.23
C TYR A 253 -15.30 9.38 -3.19
N PHE A 254 -16.11 10.42 -2.96
CA PHE A 254 -17.16 10.39 -1.93
C PHE A 254 -18.14 9.22 -2.10
N VAL A 255 -18.39 8.78 -3.34
CA VAL A 255 -19.27 7.64 -3.65
C VAL A 255 -18.75 6.30 -3.11
N PHE A 256 -17.46 6.22 -2.75
CA PHE A 256 -16.82 5.01 -2.24
C PHE A 256 -16.60 5.03 -0.72
N GLU A 257 -17.07 6.05 0.00
CA GLU A 257 -16.87 6.21 1.45
C GLU A 257 -17.23 4.94 2.23
N ASP A 258 -18.45 4.41 2.04
CA ASP A 258 -18.92 3.22 2.72
C ASP A 258 -18.12 1.97 2.35
N LEU A 259 -17.71 1.85 1.09
CA LEU A 259 -16.87 0.75 0.62
C LEU A 259 -15.49 0.79 1.29
N LEU A 260 -14.90 1.97 1.40
CA LEU A 260 -13.61 2.17 2.08
C LEU A 260 -13.72 1.80 3.55
N HIS A 261 -14.78 2.19 4.24
CA HIS A 261 -15.02 1.76 5.62
C HIS A 261 -15.09 0.23 5.73
N GLN A 262 -15.89 -0.43 4.91
CA GLN A 262 -16.03 -1.89 4.92
C GLN A 262 -14.67 -2.58 4.71
N VAL A 263 -13.91 -2.15 3.71
CA VAL A 263 -12.60 -2.75 3.37
C VAL A 263 -11.57 -2.49 4.47
N LEU A 264 -11.39 -1.25 4.92
CA LEU A 264 -10.35 -0.87 5.87
C LEU A 264 -10.63 -1.41 7.28
N LEU A 265 -11.91 -1.46 7.70
CA LEU A 265 -12.28 -2.09 8.96
C LEU A 265 -11.97 -3.59 8.92
N CYS A 266 -12.38 -4.31 7.87
CA CYS A 266 -12.04 -5.73 7.72
C CYS A 266 -10.53 -5.96 7.66
N PHE A 267 -9.80 -5.12 6.92
CA PHE A 267 -8.33 -5.17 6.82
C PHE A 267 -7.68 -5.11 8.21
N SER A 268 -8.11 -4.20 9.08
CA SER A 268 -7.51 -4.07 10.42
C SER A 268 -7.69 -5.32 11.31
N ARG A 269 -8.67 -6.20 11.01
CA ARG A 269 -8.91 -7.47 11.74
C ARG A 269 -8.13 -8.63 11.15
N ASP A 270 -7.55 -8.48 9.96
CA ASP A 270 -6.93 -9.60 9.26
C ASP A 270 -5.53 -9.91 9.80
N SER A 271 -5.45 -10.92 10.66
CA SER A 271 -4.18 -11.43 11.17
C SER A 271 -3.27 -12.08 10.10
N ALA A 272 -3.80 -12.43 8.92
CA ALA A 272 -2.98 -12.94 7.83
C ALA A 272 -1.97 -11.89 7.32
N VAL A 273 -2.28 -10.61 7.50
CA VAL A 273 -1.40 -9.48 7.18
C VAL A 273 -0.08 -9.57 7.93
N LEU A 274 -0.06 -10.20 9.11
CA LEU A 274 1.14 -10.33 9.94
C LEU A 274 2.29 -11.05 9.21
N ARG A 275 1.99 -11.95 8.28
CA ARG A 275 2.99 -12.69 7.49
C ARG A 275 3.82 -11.77 6.60
N HIS A 276 3.33 -10.58 6.26
CA HIS A 276 4.10 -9.62 5.47
C HIS A 276 5.28 -9.03 6.25
N PHE A 277 5.23 -9.02 7.58
CA PHE A 277 6.34 -8.57 8.42
C PHE A 277 7.52 -9.56 8.42
N ASP A 278 7.31 -10.84 8.06
CA ASP A 278 8.39 -11.84 7.96
C ASP A 278 9.39 -11.51 6.83
N HIS A 279 8.95 -10.71 5.85
CA HIS A 279 9.72 -10.33 4.68
C HIS A 279 9.90 -8.82 4.55
N SER A 280 9.44 -8.06 5.55
CA SER A 280 9.53 -6.60 5.60
C SER A 280 10.43 -6.18 6.75
N PRO A 281 11.19 -5.08 6.63
CA PRO A 281 11.92 -4.50 7.76
C PRO A 281 10.97 -3.87 8.80
N ALA A 282 9.66 -3.79 8.54
CA ALA A 282 8.66 -3.27 9.48
C ALA A 282 8.36 -4.25 10.60
N SER A 283 7.96 -3.71 11.76
CA SER A 283 7.47 -4.50 12.88
C SER A 283 5.96 -4.28 13.08
N PRO A 284 5.19 -5.34 13.40
CA PRO A 284 3.78 -5.16 13.73
C PRO A 284 3.64 -4.32 15.01
N ALA A 285 2.63 -3.47 15.05
CA ALA A 285 2.26 -2.75 16.26
C ALA A 285 1.78 -3.74 17.32
N LEU A 286 2.32 -3.61 18.53
CA LEU A 286 2.00 -4.47 19.66
C LEU A 286 1.34 -3.68 20.79
N ALA A 287 0.35 -4.27 21.44
CA ALA A 287 -0.28 -3.73 22.63
C ALA A 287 -0.46 -4.82 23.70
N ALA A 288 -0.54 -4.38 24.96
CA ALA A 288 -0.86 -5.26 26.07
C ALA A 288 -2.39 -5.31 26.26
N PRO A 289 -2.97 -6.49 26.56
CA PRO A 289 -4.36 -6.61 26.99
C PRO A 289 -4.65 -5.72 28.20
N GLN A 290 -5.87 -5.24 28.31
CA GLN A 290 -6.29 -4.37 29.41
C GLN A 290 -6.05 -5.07 30.77
N GLY A 291 -5.31 -4.41 31.66
CA GLY A 291 -4.97 -4.93 32.99
C GLY A 291 -3.69 -5.78 33.05
N ALA A 292 -3.07 -6.11 31.91
CA ALA A 292 -1.78 -6.79 31.87
C ALA A 292 -0.62 -5.77 31.87
N SER A 293 0.45 -6.06 32.61
CA SER A 293 1.69 -5.31 32.51
C SER A 293 2.36 -5.58 31.16
N PRO A 294 2.84 -4.57 30.41
CA PRO A 294 3.47 -4.76 29.12
C PRO A 294 4.82 -5.47 29.26
N THR A 295 4.79 -6.79 29.09
CA THR A 295 5.98 -7.66 29.02
C THR A 295 6.05 -8.33 27.65
N ALA A 296 7.24 -8.82 27.26
CA ALA A 296 7.41 -9.49 25.96
C ALA A 296 6.44 -10.66 25.74
N TYR A 297 5.99 -11.33 26.80
CA TYR A 297 5.07 -12.48 26.74
C TYR A 297 3.58 -12.10 26.71
N THR A 298 3.25 -10.86 27.06
CA THR A 298 1.85 -10.39 27.14
C THR A 298 1.48 -9.47 25.98
N LEU A 299 2.46 -9.03 25.18
CA LEU A 299 2.22 -8.19 24.02
C LEU A 299 1.61 -9.01 22.87
N VAL A 300 0.53 -8.50 22.30
CA VAL A 300 -0.16 -9.07 21.14
C VAL A 300 -0.27 -8.02 20.04
N ALA A 301 -0.37 -8.45 18.78
CA ALA A 301 -0.56 -7.54 17.67
C ALA A 301 -1.85 -6.72 17.84
N TYR A 302 -1.74 -5.40 17.69
CA TYR A 302 -2.87 -4.49 17.78
C TYR A 302 -2.77 -3.37 16.72
N PRO A 303 -3.79 -3.19 15.86
CA PRO A 303 -4.96 -4.06 15.69
C PRO A 303 -4.53 -5.48 15.22
N PRO A 304 -5.43 -6.46 15.06
CA PRO A 304 -5.03 -7.82 14.68
C PRO A 304 -4.14 -7.92 13.43
N ALA A 305 -4.28 -7.00 12.47
CA ALA A 305 -3.40 -6.89 11.29
C ALA A 305 -1.99 -6.34 11.58
N GLY A 306 -1.74 -5.81 12.78
CA GLY A 306 -0.46 -5.21 13.19
C GLY A 306 -0.18 -3.84 12.59
N VAL A 307 -1.15 -3.22 11.89
CA VAL A 307 -0.99 -1.92 11.22
C VAL A 307 -1.89 -0.88 11.87
N ILE A 308 -1.28 0.19 12.43
CA ILE A 308 -2.02 1.35 12.94
C ILE A 308 -2.25 2.33 11.79
N PRO A 309 -3.51 2.69 11.48
CA PRO A 309 -3.79 3.67 10.43
C PRO A 309 -3.22 5.04 10.79
N PHE A 310 -2.65 5.70 9.79
CA PHE A 310 -2.13 7.07 9.87
C PHE A 310 -2.93 7.98 8.93
N HIS A 311 -2.67 9.29 8.96
CA HIS A 311 -3.40 10.20 8.09
C HIS A 311 -3.08 9.97 6.61
N GLY A 312 -4.09 9.80 5.77
CA GLY A 312 -3.96 9.45 4.36
C GLY A 312 -3.82 7.95 4.13
N PHE A 313 -4.13 7.12 5.13
CA PHE A 313 -4.15 5.67 4.99
C PHE A 313 -5.28 5.21 4.06
N ALA A 314 -6.45 5.88 4.11
CA ALA A 314 -7.58 5.58 3.26
C ALA A 314 -7.27 5.77 1.75
N MET A 315 -6.39 6.71 1.40
CA MET A 315 -5.93 6.95 0.02
C MET A 315 -5.29 5.73 -0.64
N TYR A 316 -4.78 4.75 0.13
CA TYR A 316 -4.23 3.51 -0.43
C TYR A 316 -5.32 2.51 -0.85
N GLY A 317 -6.54 2.68 -0.35
CA GLY A 317 -7.71 1.87 -0.70
C GLY A 317 -8.65 2.55 -1.70
N GLU A 318 -8.42 3.82 -2.02
CA GLU A 318 -9.21 4.58 -3.00
C GLU A 318 -8.97 4.04 -4.43
N PRO A 319 -10.04 3.78 -5.21
CA PRO A 319 -9.99 3.05 -6.49
C PRO A 319 -9.47 3.82 -7.71
#